data_AF-A0A820L2U4-F1
#
_entry.id   AF-A0A820L2U4-F1
#
_cell.length_a   1.000
_cell.length_b   1.000
_cell.length_c   1.000
_cell.angle_alpha   90.00
_cell.angle_beta   90.00
_cell.angle_gamma   90.00
#
_symmetry.space_group_name_H-M   'P 1'
#
loop_
_entity.id
_entity.type
_entity.pdbx_description
1 polymer ?
#
loop_
_entity_poly.entity_id
_entity_poly.type
_entity_poly.pdbx_seq_one_letter_code
_entity_poly.pdbx_strand_id
1 'polypeptide(L)'
;LVIRGANDDFAALCTANQVFEIKTAETSNTLLLASPLDSSLANKENGCISLKVNSILHSKLELTQCVPRIRRIRQLLEENPYQGHFDDEENTTRK
;
A
#
# COMPACT_ATOMS: atom_id res chain seq x y z
N LEU A 1 3.00 -6.71 5.24
CA LEU A 1 2.80 -5.92 4.01
C LEU A 1 1.84 -4.79 4.37
N VAL A 2 2.17 -3.53 4.10
CA VAL A 2 1.37 -2.37 4.54
C VAL A 2 1.26 -1.36 3.41
N ILE A 3 0.06 -0.85 3.12
CA ILE A 3 -0.13 0.28 2.21
C ILE A 3 -0.08 1.57 3.04
N ARG A 4 0.73 2.53 2.59
CA ARG A 4 0.88 3.85 3.21
C ARG A 4 0.70 4.93 2.14
N GLY A 5 0.13 6.06 2.52
CA GLY A 5 -0.07 7.21 1.64
C GLY A 5 -0.91 8.25 2.35
N ALA A 6 -0.69 9.52 2.03
CA ALA A 6 -1.57 10.61 2.44
C ALA A 6 -2.51 10.96 1.28
N ASN A 7 -3.57 11.74 1.52
CA ASN A 7 -4.51 12.12 0.47
C ASN A 7 -3.85 12.95 -0.65
N ASP A 8 -2.77 13.64 -0.32
CA ASP A 8 -1.97 14.52 -1.17
C ASP A 8 -0.67 13.86 -1.68
N ASP A 9 -0.42 12.60 -1.36
CA ASP A 9 0.77 11.85 -1.79
C ASP A 9 0.39 10.52 -2.46
N PHE A 10 1.34 9.94 -3.17
CA PHE A 10 1.15 8.65 -3.83
C PHE A 10 1.13 7.51 -2.80
N ALA A 11 0.27 6.52 -3.06
CA ALA A 11 0.26 5.30 -2.27
C ALA A 11 1.53 4.47 -2.53
N ALA A 12 2.13 3.97 -1.45
CA ALA A 12 3.28 3.09 -1.48
C ALA A 12 2.97 1.79 -0.74
N LEU A 13 3.48 0.69 -1.26
CA LEU A 13 3.47 -0.61 -0.61
C LEU A 13 4.81 -0.82 0.12
N CYS A 14 4.74 -1.04 1.42
CA CYS A 14 5.89 -1.28 2.27
C CYS A 14 5.94 -2.74 2.73
N THR A 15 7.12 -3.35 2.58
CA THR A 15 7.49 -4.57 3.30
C THR A 15 8.31 -4.19 4.54
N ALA A 16 8.97 -5.17 5.18
CA ALA A 16 9.86 -4.89 6.30
C ALA A 16 11.11 -4.09 5.88
N ASN A 17 11.54 -4.21 4.62
CA ASN A 17 12.83 -3.72 4.13
C ASN A 17 12.79 -3.07 2.75
N GLN A 18 11.64 -3.02 2.07
CA GLN A 18 11.51 -2.46 0.72
C GLN A 18 10.24 -1.61 0.62
N VAL A 19 10.30 -0.63 -0.29
CA VAL A 19 9.18 0.24 -0.62
C VAL A 19 8.93 0.17 -2.13
N PHE A 20 7.65 0.07 -2.49
CA PHE A 20 7.20 0.03 -3.87
C PHE A 20 6.19 1.14 -4.11
N GLU A 21 6.37 1.90 -5.17
CA GLU A 21 5.36 2.83 -5.68
C GLU A 21 4.25 2.03 -6.38
N ILE A 22 2.99 2.38 -6.08
CA ILE A 22 1.82 1.75 -6.68
C ILE A 22 1.33 2.62 -7.83
N LYS A 23 1.19 2.04 -9.04
CA LYS A 23 0.63 2.71 -10.21
C LYS A 23 -0.52 1.91 -10.80
N THR A 24 -1.56 2.61 -11.23
CA THR A 24 -2.63 2.00 -12.02
C THR A 24 -2.24 2.01 -13.49
N ALA A 25 -2.28 0.85 -14.13
CA ALA A 25 -2.06 0.70 -15.57
C ALA A 25 -3.33 0.15 -16.21
N GLU A 26 -3.87 0.85 -17.20
CA GLU A 26 -5.01 0.37 -17.99
C GLU A 26 -4.58 -0.78 -18.91
N THR A 27 -5.54 -1.66 -19.20
CA THR A 27 -5.35 -2.79 -20.10
C THR A 27 -6.27 -2.66 -21.30
N SER A 28 -5.78 -2.93 -22.51
CA SER A 28 -6.61 -2.95 -23.73
C SER A 28 -7.61 -4.10 -23.75
N ASN A 29 -7.38 -5.12 -22.91
CA ASN A 29 -8.18 -6.32 -22.85
C ASN A 29 -9.03 -6.32 -21.57
N THR A 30 -10.10 -7.10 -21.60
CA THR A 30 -10.98 -7.32 -20.45
C THR A 30 -10.51 -8.55 -19.68
N LEU A 31 -10.23 -8.40 -18.39
CA LEU A 31 -9.91 -9.52 -17.49
C LEU A 31 -11.15 -9.89 -16.68
N LEU A 32 -11.57 -11.15 -16.78
CA LEU A 32 -12.67 -11.70 -15.98
C LEU A 32 -12.10 -12.44 -14.78
N LEU A 33 -12.44 -11.98 -13.58
CA LEU A 33 -12.19 -12.73 -12.36
C LEU A 33 -13.40 -13.64 -12.13
N ALA A 34 -13.20 -14.95 -12.24
CA ALA A 34 -14.26 -15.93 -12.11
C ALA A 34 -13.88 -17.04 -11.13
N SER A 35 -14.88 -17.57 -10.43
CA SER A 35 -14.75 -18.68 -9.49
C SER A 35 -15.59 -19.86 -9.97
N PRO A 36 -15.25 -21.11 -9.61
CA PRO A 36 -16.14 -22.25 -9.86
C PRO A 36 -17.54 -21.96 -9.31
N LEU A 37 -18.56 -22.27 -10.10
CA LEU A 37 -19.93 -22.21 -9.61
C LEU A 37 -20.15 -23.36 -8.63
N ASP A 38 -20.85 -23.09 -7.53
CA ASP A 38 -21.17 -24.12 -6.53
C ASP A 38 -21.82 -25.33 -7.20
N SER A 39 -21.36 -26.53 -6.82
CA SER A 39 -21.77 -27.79 -7.46
C SER A 39 -23.26 -28.10 -7.31
N SER A 40 -23.95 -27.45 -6.37
CA SER A 40 -25.41 -27.50 -6.19
C SER A 40 -26.19 -26.73 -7.25
N LEU A 41 -25.54 -25.78 -7.94
CA LEU A 41 -26.12 -24.92 -8.98
C LEU A 41 -25.59 -25.26 -10.38
N ALA A 42 -24.57 -26.12 -10.46
CA ALA A 42 -23.95 -26.50 -11.72
C ALA A 42 -24.79 -27.58 -12.44
N ASN A 43 -25.30 -27.24 -13.63
CA ASN A 43 -25.87 -28.23 -14.54
C ASN A 43 -24.75 -29.17 -15.00
N LYS A 44 -24.80 -30.43 -14.55
CA LYS A 44 -23.83 -31.48 -14.92
C LYS A 44 -24.09 -32.03 -16.33
N GLU A 45 -24.36 -31.16 -17.29
CA GLU A 45 -24.48 -31.58 -18.68
C GLU A 45 -23.11 -31.51 -19.36
N ASN A 46 -22.60 -32.68 -19.76
CA ASN A 46 -21.53 -32.89 -20.72
C ASN A 46 -20.15 -32.27 -20.41
N GLY A 47 -19.61 -32.50 -19.21
CA GLY A 47 -18.20 -32.18 -18.90
C GLY A 47 -17.87 -30.69 -18.92
N CYS A 48 -18.88 -29.81 -18.98
CA CYS A 48 -18.71 -28.37 -18.96
C CYS A 48 -18.56 -27.89 -17.50
N ILE A 49 -17.54 -27.06 -17.24
CA ILE A 49 -17.34 -26.44 -15.94
C ILE A 49 -17.98 -25.05 -15.99
N SER A 50 -19.04 -24.85 -15.21
CA SER A 50 -19.64 -23.53 -15.04
C SER A 50 -18.82 -22.67 -14.09
N LEU A 51 -18.50 -21.45 -14.52
CA LEU A 51 -17.81 -20.45 -13.70
C LEU A 51 -18.75 -19.26 -13.44
N LYS A 52 -18.73 -18.76 -12.21
CA LYS A 52 -19.37 -17.49 -11.83
C LYS A 52 -18.38 -16.37 -12.04
N VAL A 53 -18.71 -15.38 -12.86
CA VAL A 53 -17.91 -14.16 -13.00
C VAL A 53 -18.14 -13.29 -11.76
N ASN A 54 -17.09 -13.04 -10.99
CA ASN A 54 -17.09 -12.19 -9.80
C ASN A 54 -16.82 -10.72 -10.14
N SER A 55 -15.95 -10.46 -11.11
CA SER A 55 -15.56 -9.10 -11.49
C SER A 55 -15.05 -9.02 -12.93
N ILE A 56 -15.15 -7.83 -13.51
CA ILE A 56 -14.64 -7.46 -14.82
C ILE A 56 -13.66 -6.31 -14.62
N LEU A 57 -12.40 -6.50 -15.01
CA LEU A 57 -11.31 -5.57 -14.74
C LEU A 57 -10.71 -5.08 -16.07
N HIS A 58 -10.40 -3.78 -16.12
CA HIS A 58 -9.77 -3.09 -17.25
C HIS A 58 -8.48 -2.36 -16.86
N SER A 59 -8.03 -2.56 -15.63
CA SER A 59 -6.78 -1.99 -15.12
C SER A 59 -6.19 -2.89 -14.05
N LYS A 60 -4.88 -2.76 -13.87
CA LYS A 60 -4.10 -3.48 -12.87
C LYS A 60 -3.27 -2.50 -12.07
N LEU A 61 -2.88 -2.93 -10.87
CA LEU A 61 -1.90 -2.22 -10.06
C LEU A 61 -0.51 -2.80 -10.34
N GLU A 62 0.41 -1.93 -10.73
CA GLU A 62 1.82 -2.25 -10.91
C GLU A 62 2.63 -1.70 -9.74
N LEU A 63 3.64 -2.47 -9.33
CA LEU A 63 4.54 -2.13 -8.24
C LEU A 63 5.93 -1.86 -8.81
N THR A 64 6.46 -0.67 -8.58
CA THR A 64 7.85 -0.33 -8.93
C THR A 64 8.64 -0.08 -7.66
N GLN A 65 9.72 -0.85 -7.44
CA GLN A 65 10.57 -0.63 -6.27
C GLN A 65 11.16 0.78 -6.31
N CYS A 66 11.12 1.48 -5.17
CA CYS A 66 11.59 2.85 -5.08
C CYS A 66 12.30 3.12 -3.74
N VAL A 67 13.05 4.21 -3.70
CA VAL A 67 13.67 4.69 -2.46
C VAL A 67 12.61 5.44 -1.63
N PRO A 68 12.55 5.22 -0.30
CA PRO A 68 11.60 5.92 0.56
C PRO A 68 11.74 7.45 0.44
N ARG A 69 10.62 8.15 0.26
CA ARG A 69 10.60 9.62 0.16
C ARG A 69 10.73 10.23 1.55
N ILE A 70 11.93 10.67 1.92
CA ILE A 70 12.23 11.28 3.23
C ILE A 70 11.80 12.75 3.37
N ARG A 71 11.20 13.35 2.34
CA ARG A 71 10.81 14.77 2.33
C ARG A 71 9.90 15.14 3.51
N ARG A 72 8.91 14.30 3.81
CA ARG A 72 7.98 14.53 4.93
C ARG A 72 8.67 14.42 6.29
N ILE A 73 9.60 13.47 6.44
CA ILE A 73 10.41 13.35 7.66
C ILE A 73 11.19 14.65 7.87
N ARG A 74 11.81 15.19 6.80
CA ARG A 74 12.51 16.48 6.89
C ARG A 74 11.59 17.61 7.35
N GLN A 75 10.41 17.75 6.74
CA GLN A 75 9.44 18.79 7.15
C GLN A 75 9.05 18.66 8.63
N LEU A 76 8.74 17.45 9.10
CA LEU A 76 8.37 17.20 10.49
C LEU A 76 9.52 17.49 11.47
N LEU A 77 10.76 17.19 11.08
CA LEU A 77 11.94 17.48 11.90
C LEU A 77 12.29 18.96 11.92
N GLU A 78 12.06 19.69 10.82
CA GLU A 78 12.25 21.14 10.75
C GLU A 78 11.26 21.90 11.64
N GLU A 79 10.05 21.38 11.86
CA GLU A 79 9.07 21.96 12.79
C GLU A 79 9.51 21.88 14.25
N ASN A 80 10.31 20.86 14.61
CA ASN A 80 10.76 20.61 15.98
C ASN A 80 12.27 20.34 16.00
N PRO A 81 13.11 21.37 15.75
CA PRO A 81 14.54 21.20 15.74
C PRO A 81 15.01 20.83 17.14
N TYR A 82 15.78 19.75 17.23
CA TYR A 82 16.39 19.32 18.48
C TYR A 82 17.40 20.38 18.96
N GLN A 83 17.19 20.93 20.16
CA GLN A 83 17.97 22.05 20.72
C GLN A 83 19.20 21.63 21.53
N GLY A 84 19.50 20.32 21.60
CA GLY A 84 20.53 19.78 22.48
C GLY A 84 19.98 19.37 23.85
N HIS A 85 20.78 18.63 24.63
CA HIS A 85 20.52 18.52 26.06
C HIS A 85 20.80 19.90 26.66
N PHE A 86 19.75 20.60 27.09
CA PHE A 86 19.95 21.57 28.15
C PHE A 86 20.33 20.73 29.37
N ASP A 87 21.59 20.81 29.80
CA ASP A 87 22.03 20.25 31.07
C ASP A 87 21.29 21.00 32.19
N ASP A 88 20.08 20.57 32.50
CA ASP A 88 19.32 20.99 33.68
C ASP A 88 19.91 20.39 34.98
N GLU A 89 21.22 20.09 35.01
CA GLU A 89 21.91 19.51 36.17
C GLU A 89 22.54 20.56 37.11
N GLU A 90 22.50 21.86 36.81
CA GLU A 90 23.24 22.86 37.61
C GLU A 90 22.43 23.73 38.60
N ASN A 91 21.15 23.44 38.88
CA ASN A 91 20.37 24.32 39.80
C ASN A 91 19.53 23.66 40.90
N THR A 92 19.81 22.42 41.31
CA THR A 92 19.08 21.76 42.43
C THR A 92 19.78 21.68 43.78
N THR A 93 20.92 22.35 44.03
CA THR A 93 21.60 22.22 45.35
C THR A 93 22.31 23.46 45.92
N ARG A 94 21.86 24.67 45.60
CA ARG A 94 22.23 25.86 46.41
C ARG A 94 21.04 26.73 46.75
N LYS A 95 20.37 26.41 47.86
CA LYS A 95 19.75 27.37 48.78
C LYS A 95 19.51 26.72 50.14
#